data_AF-A0A356QL41-F1
#
_entry.id   AF-A0A356QL41-F1
#
_cell.length_a   1.000
_cell.length_b   1.000
_cell.length_c   1.000
_cell.angle_alpha   90.00
_cell.angle_beta   90.00
_cell.angle_gamma   90.00
#
_symmetry.space_group_name_H-M   'P 1'
#
loop_
_entity.id
_entity.type
_entity.pdbx_description
1 polymer ?
#
loop_
_entity_poly.entity_id
_entity_poly.type
_entity_poly.pdbx_seq_one_letter_code
_entity_poly.pdbx_strand_id
1 'polypeptide(L)'
;IGLTLQHYLTSIFTLTSYAALLWMCTEVMQFKEKIPWAHKLMAGTSVFIVLLLICVPLNLYQEAIYLQTVIYLFTGVIFLIACLYIWWKEKFQLANLILGISPLLIMLASLSGLMSMLTWLPYHPSIYAIWQYGLIINMLLVVGTAVFQVYRQRIEALNKKKMAEELHFEREARAHQRQFMGIVAHEFRTPLAIITASLANLHQVSSGNHQVTRRYEKIERATERLVQLTDNCLADARLSASQLSIERHPHSLLALITSAASLIPLSDHHSWKLTQENQATNARTHPEAEG
;
A
#
# COMPACT_ATOMS: atom_id res chain seq x y z
N ILE A 1 40.85 40.28 -29.85
CA ILE A 1 40.68 39.69 -28.49
C ILE A 1 39.24 39.18 -28.27
N GLY A 2 38.19 39.91 -28.68
CA GLY A 2 36.79 39.47 -28.51
C GLY A 2 36.35 38.23 -29.31
N LEU A 3 36.76 38.11 -30.58
CA LEU A 3 36.38 36.98 -31.46
C LEU A 3 36.91 35.62 -30.97
N THR A 4 38.17 35.57 -30.53
CA THR A 4 38.77 34.33 -29.99
C THR A 4 38.07 33.90 -28.71
N LEU A 5 37.76 34.85 -27.81
CA LEU A 5 37.08 34.58 -26.56
C LEU A 5 35.64 34.09 -26.76
N GLN A 6 34.93 34.65 -27.74
CA GLN A 6 33.59 34.19 -28.12
C GLN A 6 33.60 32.74 -28.61
N HIS A 7 34.55 32.36 -29.48
CA HIS A 7 34.69 30.98 -29.96
C HIS A 7 35.02 30.00 -28.84
N TYR A 8 35.90 30.38 -27.90
CA TYR A 8 36.20 29.54 -26.73
C TYR A 8 34.97 29.36 -25.82
N LEU A 9 34.22 30.43 -25.56
CA LEU A 9 33.01 30.38 -24.74
C LEU A 9 31.91 29.52 -25.39
N THR A 10 31.68 29.65 -26.70
CA THR A 10 30.70 28.81 -27.39
C THR A 10 31.11 27.33 -27.39
N SER A 11 32.41 27.06 -27.52
CA SER A 11 32.96 25.70 -27.50
C SER A 11 32.86 25.03 -26.13
N ILE A 12 33.10 25.78 -25.06
CA ILE A 12 32.92 25.28 -23.70
C ILE A 12 31.43 25.02 -23.44
N PHE A 13 30.56 25.96 -23.80
CA PHE A 13 29.13 25.88 -23.56
C PHE A 13 28.47 24.72 -24.31
N THR A 14 28.86 24.46 -25.56
CA THR A 14 28.40 23.28 -26.32
C THR A 14 28.76 21.99 -25.59
N LEU A 15 30.05 21.73 -25.34
CA LEU A 15 30.47 20.48 -24.69
C LEU A 15 29.75 20.26 -23.35
N THR A 16 29.62 21.31 -22.52
CA THR A 16 28.93 21.21 -21.22
C THR A 16 27.43 20.95 -21.35
N SER A 17 26.76 21.54 -22.35
CA SER A 17 25.31 21.39 -22.52
C SER A 17 24.91 19.99 -22.98
N TYR A 18 25.72 19.33 -23.81
CA TYR A 18 25.51 17.92 -24.18
C TYR A 18 25.76 16.97 -23.01
N ALA A 19 26.79 17.21 -22.20
CA ALA A 19 27.04 16.45 -20.98
C ALA A 19 25.88 16.58 -19.96
N ALA A 20 25.39 17.82 -19.78
CA ALA A 20 24.25 18.10 -18.91
C ALA A 20 22.96 17.42 -19.41
N LEU A 21 22.70 17.46 -20.72
CA LEU A 21 21.53 16.80 -21.31
C LEU A 21 21.56 15.28 -21.07
N LEU A 22 22.71 14.61 -21.25
CA LEU A 22 22.82 13.17 -20.98
C LEU A 22 22.56 12.83 -19.52
N TRP A 23 23.17 13.57 -18.59
CA TRP A 23 22.95 13.35 -17.17
C TRP A 23 21.49 13.56 -16.79
N MET A 24 20.88 14.62 -17.34
CA MET A 24 19.50 14.94 -17.05
C MET A 24 18.52 13.90 -17.58
N CYS A 25 18.73 13.35 -18.78
CA CYS A 25 17.95 12.23 -19.29
C CYS A 25 17.97 11.01 -18.35
N THR A 26 19.08 10.77 -17.63
CA THR A 26 19.16 9.66 -16.67
C THR A 26 18.39 9.91 -15.37
N GLU A 27 18.36 11.15 -14.89
CA GLU A 27 17.65 11.55 -13.67
C GLU A 27 16.13 11.54 -13.88
N VAL A 28 15.64 12.09 -14.99
CA VAL A 28 14.19 12.11 -15.33
C VAL A 28 13.57 10.74 -15.28
N MET A 29 14.25 9.78 -15.90
CA MET A 29 13.75 8.42 -16.04
C MET A 29 14.02 7.56 -14.80
N GLN A 30 14.61 8.14 -13.75
CA GLN A 30 15.04 7.44 -12.54
C GLN A 30 15.82 6.16 -12.89
N PHE A 31 16.74 6.23 -13.86
CA PHE A 31 17.51 5.05 -14.30
C PHE A 31 18.27 4.41 -13.15
N LYS A 32 18.63 5.20 -12.12
CA LYS A 32 19.25 4.70 -10.89
C LYS A 32 18.43 3.61 -10.19
N GLU A 33 17.11 3.71 -10.18
CA GLU A 33 16.22 2.75 -9.53
C GLU A 33 15.74 1.65 -10.48
N LYS A 34 15.50 1.99 -11.75
CA LYS A 34 14.92 1.05 -12.73
C LYS A 34 15.97 0.21 -13.49
N ILE A 35 17.10 0.80 -13.90
CA ILE A 35 18.15 0.15 -14.71
C ILE A 35 19.55 0.68 -14.31
N PRO A 36 20.15 0.16 -13.22
CA PRO A 36 21.38 0.74 -12.65
C PRO A 36 22.61 0.63 -13.56
N TRP A 37 22.66 -0.36 -14.46
CA TRP A 37 23.75 -0.50 -15.45
C TRP A 37 23.73 0.65 -16.48
N ALA A 38 22.56 0.98 -17.03
CA ALA A 38 22.40 2.04 -18.02
C ALA A 38 22.75 3.41 -17.41
N HIS A 39 22.34 3.66 -16.16
CA HIS A 39 22.74 4.85 -15.42
C HIS A 39 24.25 4.99 -15.29
N LYS A 40 24.97 3.93 -14.89
CA LYS A 40 26.43 3.95 -14.75
C LYS A 40 27.14 4.25 -16.08
N LEU A 41 26.70 3.64 -17.18
CA LEU A 41 27.25 3.90 -18.51
C LEU A 41 27.02 5.35 -18.95
N MET A 42 25.78 5.85 -18.81
CA MET A 42 25.45 7.21 -19.23
C MET A 42 26.14 8.28 -18.37
N ALA A 43 26.24 8.07 -17.06
CA ALA A 43 27.02 8.94 -16.17
C ALA A 43 28.51 8.94 -16.55
N GLY A 44 29.09 7.77 -16.87
CA GLY A 44 30.46 7.65 -17.35
C GLY A 44 30.69 8.43 -18.65
N THR A 45 29.76 8.34 -19.61
CA THR A 45 29.85 9.11 -20.87
C THR A 45 29.71 10.62 -20.65
N SER A 46 28.88 11.06 -19.69
CA SER A 46 28.76 12.49 -19.36
C SER A 46 30.06 13.04 -18.78
N VAL A 47 30.69 12.33 -17.83
CA VAL A 47 32.01 12.70 -17.27
C VAL A 47 33.08 12.71 -18.37
N PHE A 48 33.05 11.74 -19.28
CA PHE A 48 33.98 11.69 -20.40
C PHE A 48 33.82 12.89 -21.36
N ILE A 49 32.59 13.32 -21.66
CA ILE A 49 32.34 14.53 -22.47
C ILE A 49 32.86 15.78 -21.74
N VAL A 50 32.70 15.87 -20.42
CA VAL A 50 33.30 16.97 -19.63
C VAL A 50 34.83 16.94 -19.73
N LEU A 51 35.47 15.77 -19.74
CA LEU A 51 36.92 15.66 -19.93
C LEU A 51 37.39 16.17 -21.30
N LEU A 52 36.55 16.12 -22.35
CA LEU A 52 36.86 16.70 -23.65
C LEU A 52 37.01 18.23 -23.62
N LEU A 53 36.61 18.91 -22.54
CA LEU A 53 36.91 20.34 -22.33
C LEU A 53 38.42 20.62 -22.32
N ILE A 54 39.25 19.64 -21.95
CA ILE A 54 40.71 19.78 -21.97
C ILE A 54 41.21 19.97 -23.41
N CYS A 55 40.52 19.45 -24.43
CA CYS A 55 40.90 19.61 -25.83
C CYS A 55 40.68 21.03 -26.37
N VAL A 56 39.89 21.86 -25.67
CA VAL A 56 39.59 23.25 -26.05
C VAL A 56 40.85 24.14 -26.04
N PRO A 57 41.63 24.26 -24.95
CA PRO A 57 42.87 25.05 -24.94
C PRO A 57 43.98 24.48 -25.83
N LEU A 58 43.92 23.18 -26.16
CA LEU A 58 44.87 22.49 -27.03
C LEU A 58 44.60 22.70 -28.53
N ASN A 59 43.60 23.51 -28.89
CA ASN A 59 43.17 23.79 -30.27
C ASN A 59 42.71 22.55 -31.07
N LEU A 60 42.33 21.47 -30.36
CA LEU A 60 41.83 20.20 -30.92
C LEU A 60 40.29 20.11 -30.87
N TYR A 61 39.60 21.24 -31.01
CA TYR A 61 38.15 21.31 -30.82
C TYR A 61 37.36 20.50 -31.84
N GLN A 62 37.80 20.45 -33.09
CA GLN A 62 37.14 19.67 -34.14
C GLN A 62 37.13 18.17 -33.79
N GLU A 63 38.28 17.62 -33.39
CA GLU A 63 38.41 16.22 -32.96
C GLU A 63 37.52 15.91 -31.74
N ALA A 64 37.44 16.84 -30.79
CA ALA A 64 36.57 16.70 -29.62
C ALA A 64 35.08 16.62 -30.00
N ILE A 65 34.61 17.43 -30.96
CA ILE A 65 33.21 17.37 -31.44
C ILE A 65 32.94 16.06 -32.19
N TYR A 66 33.85 15.58 -33.03
CA TYR A 66 33.70 14.31 -33.72
C TYR A 66 33.52 13.17 -32.72
N LEU A 67 34.40 13.10 -31.73
CA LEU A 67 34.37 12.07 -30.71
C LEU A 67 33.13 12.18 -29.83
N GLN A 68 32.71 13.40 -29.46
CA GLN A 68 31.45 13.64 -28.76
C GLN A 68 30.25 13.16 -29.59
N THR A 69 30.20 13.42 -30.90
CA THR A 69 29.08 13.06 -31.76
C THR A 69 28.90 11.55 -31.84
N VAL A 70 30.01 10.81 -31.95
CA VAL A 70 30.01 9.34 -31.93
C VAL A 70 29.47 8.82 -30.59
N ILE A 71 29.99 9.32 -29.46
CA ILE A 71 29.52 8.94 -28.12
C ILE A 71 28.02 9.27 -27.96
N TYR A 72 27.60 10.43 -28.42
CA TYR A 72 26.23 10.90 -28.29
C TYR A 72 25.24 10.02 -29.08
N LEU A 73 25.63 9.55 -30.28
CA LEU A 73 24.83 8.63 -31.08
C LEU A 73 24.67 7.28 -30.35
N PHE A 74 25.75 6.71 -29.82
CA PHE A 74 25.69 5.45 -29.06
C PHE A 74 24.82 5.57 -27.80
N THR A 75 24.99 6.63 -27.02
CA THR A 75 24.19 6.88 -25.81
C THR A 75 22.72 7.13 -26.14
N GLY A 76 22.41 7.77 -27.27
CA GLY A 76 21.04 7.95 -27.75
C GLY A 76 20.33 6.63 -28.04
N VAL A 77 21.02 5.66 -28.65
CA VAL A 77 20.47 4.31 -28.89
C VAL A 77 20.20 3.58 -27.57
N ILE A 78 21.13 3.65 -26.62
CA ILE A 78 20.95 3.06 -25.28
C ILE A 78 19.75 3.69 -24.57
N PHE A 79 19.61 5.01 -24.67
CA PHE A 79 18.48 5.76 -24.10
C PHE A 79 17.14 5.36 -24.71
N LEU A 80 17.07 5.20 -26.04
CA LEU A 80 15.88 4.70 -26.73
C LEU A 80 15.46 3.31 -26.26
N ILE A 81 16.41 2.38 -26.16
CA ILE A 81 16.16 1.01 -25.69
C ILE A 81 15.65 1.03 -24.25
N ALA A 82 16.28 1.83 -23.37
CA ALA A 82 15.86 1.97 -21.99
C ALA A 82 14.46 2.58 -21.86
N CYS A 83 14.12 3.58 -22.68
CA CYS A 83 12.79 4.18 -22.73
C CYS A 83 11.73 3.16 -23.16
N LEU A 84 11.99 2.39 -24.21
CA LEU A 84 11.09 1.32 -24.68
C LEU A 84 10.90 0.24 -23.61
N TYR A 85 11.97 -0.14 -22.91
CA TYR A 85 11.90 -1.12 -21.83
C TYR A 85 11.02 -0.65 -20.67
N ILE A 86 11.17 0.61 -20.22
CA ILE A 86 10.35 1.18 -19.14
C ILE A 86 8.89 1.27 -19.59
N TRP A 87 8.63 1.69 -20.82
CA TRP A 87 7.27 1.82 -21.36
C TRP A 87 6.54 0.48 -21.43
N TRP A 88 7.25 -0.59 -21.81
CA TRP A 88 6.71 -1.95 -21.77
C TRP A 88 6.36 -2.42 -20.35
N LYS A 89 7.12 -1.99 -19.34
CA LYS A 89 6.99 -2.48 -17.96
C LYS A 89 5.91 -1.74 -17.16
N GLU A 90 5.74 -0.43 -17.34
CA GLU A 90 4.95 0.39 -16.40
C GLU A 90 3.46 0.59 -16.72
N LYS A 91 2.95 0.06 -17.84
CA LYS A 91 1.58 0.29 -18.35
C LYS A 91 1.29 1.78 -18.60
N PHE A 92 0.50 2.05 -19.63
CA PHE A 92 0.28 3.39 -20.20
C PHE A 92 -0.42 4.37 -19.22
N GLN A 93 0.34 5.10 -18.40
CA GLN A 93 -0.13 6.31 -17.75
C GLN A 93 0.40 7.54 -18.52
N LEU A 94 -0.48 8.49 -18.85
CA LEU A 94 -0.15 9.69 -19.64
C LEU A 94 1.01 10.50 -19.03
N ALA A 95 1.11 10.54 -17.69
CA ALA A 95 2.19 11.23 -16.99
C ALA A 95 3.56 10.60 -17.29
N ASN A 96 3.66 9.26 -17.30
CA ASN A 96 4.90 8.54 -17.60
C ASN A 96 5.25 8.63 -19.09
N LEU A 97 4.25 8.77 -19.95
CA LEU A 97 4.43 8.96 -21.39
C LEU A 97 5.09 10.32 -21.70
N ILE A 98 4.61 11.40 -21.08
CA ILE A 98 5.15 12.76 -21.26
C ILE A 98 6.59 12.83 -20.72
N LEU A 99 6.83 12.24 -19.54
CA LEU A 99 8.17 12.13 -18.96
C LEU A 99 9.14 11.37 -19.88
N GLY A 100 8.62 10.40 -20.65
CA GLY A 100 9.41 9.57 -21.55
C GLY A 100 9.75 10.21 -22.89
N ILE A 101 8.77 10.87 -23.51
CA ILE A 101 8.88 11.45 -24.85
C ILE A 101 9.67 12.76 -24.85
N SER A 102 9.55 13.57 -23.79
CA SER A 102 10.19 14.90 -23.74
C SER A 102 11.73 14.83 -23.89
N PRO A 103 12.47 14.00 -23.13
CA PRO A 103 13.92 13.93 -23.28
C PRO A 103 14.36 13.33 -24.64
N LEU A 104 13.55 12.45 -25.21
CA LEU A 104 13.80 11.80 -26.51
C LEU A 104 13.72 12.82 -27.65
N LEU A 105 12.69 13.68 -27.66
CA LEU A 105 12.56 14.77 -28.64
C LEU A 105 13.73 15.75 -28.57
N ILE A 106 14.21 16.06 -27.36
CA ILE A 106 15.32 16.99 -27.17
C ILE A 106 16.66 16.36 -27.52
N MET A 107 16.82 15.05 -27.32
CA MET A 107 17.98 14.28 -27.78
C MET A 107 18.03 14.17 -29.32
N LEU A 108 16.89 14.10 -30.00
CA LEU A 108 16.83 14.20 -31.45
C LEU A 108 17.16 15.62 -31.95
N ALA A 109 16.65 16.66 -31.26
CA ALA A 109 16.97 18.05 -31.56
C ALA A 109 18.45 18.41 -31.29
N SER A 110 19.09 17.73 -30.34
CA SER A 110 20.51 17.93 -30.04
C SER A 110 21.43 17.26 -31.06
N LEU A 111 21.03 16.09 -31.57
CA LEU A 111 21.67 15.42 -32.71
C LEU A 111 21.59 16.27 -33.98
N SER A 112 20.44 16.90 -34.27
CA SER A 112 20.33 17.80 -35.42
C SER A 112 21.24 19.03 -35.28
N GLY A 113 21.41 19.56 -34.06
CA GLY A 113 22.39 20.60 -33.74
C GLY A 113 23.84 20.18 -34.00
N LEU A 114 24.24 18.97 -33.60
CA LEU A 114 25.58 18.43 -33.87
C LEU A 114 25.83 18.22 -35.37
N MET A 115 24.83 17.69 -36.08
CA MET A 115 24.92 17.43 -37.52
C MET A 115 25.05 18.71 -38.35
N SER A 116 24.46 19.82 -37.89
CA SER A 116 24.65 21.13 -38.52
C SER A 116 26.07 21.67 -38.37
N MET A 117 26.80 21.30 -37.30
CA MET A 117 28.21 21.68 -37.13
C MET A 117 29.19 20.81 -37.92
N LEU A 118 28.87 19.53 -38.16
CA LEU A 118 29.70 18.57 -38.92
C LEU A 118 29.65 18.75 -40.45
N THR A 119 29.17 19.88 -40.97
CA THR A 119 29.12 20.23 -42.41
C THR A 119 28.14 19.41 -43.29
N TRP A 120 27.30 18.53 -42.73
CA TRP A 120 26.28 17.78 -43.50
C TRP A 120 24.97 18.54 -43.72
N LEU A 121 24.63 19.53 -42.88
CA LEU A 121 23.49 20.44 -43.05
C LEU A 121 23.98 21.90 -43.10
N PRO A 122 23.38 22.78 -43.95
CA PRO A 122 23.72 24.20 -43.97
C PRO A 122 23.46 24.84 -42.60
N TYR A 123 24.48 25.49 -42.05
CA TYR A 123 24.41 26.15 -40.75
C TYR A 123 23.40 27.29 -40.77
N HIS A 124 22.29 27.12 -40.05
CA HIS A 124 21.31 28.17 -39.78
C HIS A 124 21.36 28.55 -38.28
N PRO A 125 21.70 29.80 -37.94
CA PRO A 125 21.76 30.27 -36.55
C PRO A 125 20.47 30.04 -35.75
N SER A 126 19.31 30.05 -36.41
CA SER A 126 18.00 29.82 -35.80
C SER A 126 17.82 28.41 -35.25
N ILE A 127 18.32 27.38 -35.94
CA ILE A 127 18.21 25.98 -35.49
C ILE A 127 18.96 25.77 -34.18
N TYR A 128 20.16 26.37 -34.09
CA TYR A 128 21.01 26.28 -32.91
C TYR A 128 20.38 27.01 -31.71
N ALA A 129 19.81 28.20 -31.92
CA ALA A 129 19.10 28.92 -30.86
C ALA A 129 17.86 28.16 -30.37
N ILE A 130 17.04 27.60 -31.27
CA ILE A 130 15.86 26.77 -30.93
C ILE A 130 16.27 25.59 -30.05
N TRP A 131 17.38 24.92 -30.40
CA TRP A 131 17.91 23.83 -29.59
C TRP A 131 18.33 24.28 -28.19
N GLN A 132 19.06 25.39 -28.06
CA GLN A 132 19.49 25.92 -26.76
C GLN A 132 18.31 26.26 -25.84
N TYR A 133 17.27 26.92 -26.37
CA TYR A 133 16.07 27.21 -25.59
C TYR A 133 15.31 25.93 -25.20
N GLY A 134 15.29 24.92 -26.10
CA GLY A 134 14.71 23.60 -25.81
C GLY A 134 15.39 22.91 -24.61
N LEU A 135 16.72 23.03 -24.49
CA LEU A 135 17.46 22.50 -23.33
C LEU A 135 17.05 23.17 -22.02
N ILE A 136 16.91 24.50 -22.00
CA ILE A 136 16.55 25.24 -20.80
C ILE A 136 15.12 24.86 -20.35
N ILE A 137 14.18 24.79 -21.31
CA ILE A 137 12.80 24.37 -21.03
C ILE A 137 12.78 22.94 -20.47
N ASN A 138 13.56 22.03 -21.06
CA ASN A 138 13.72 20.68 -20.51
C ASN A 138 14.22 20.75 -19.06
N MET A 139 15.27 21.53 -18.79
CA MET A 139 15.87 21.63 -17.46
C MET A 139 14.83 22.03 -16.40
N LEU A 140 14.01 23.02 -16.71
CA LEU A 140 12.93 23.46 -15.83
C LEU A 140 11.86 22.37 -15.64
N LEU A 141 11.49 21.65 -16.70
CA LEU A 141 10.52 20.56 -16.64
C LEU A 141 11.02 19.43 -15.73
N VAL A 142 12.28 19.05 -15.87
CA VAL A 142 12.89 17.97 -15.09
C VAL A 142 12.97 18.32 -13.62
N VAL A 143 13.47 19.51 -13.29
CA VAL A 143 13.47 19.99 -11.90
C VAL A 143 12.04 20.02 -11.35
N GLY A 144 11.06 20.49 -12.14
CA GLY A 144 9.66 20.46 -11.77
C GLY A 144 9.13 19.06 -11.46
N THR A 145 9.43 18.07 -12.31
CA THR A 145 9.02 16.67 -12.09
C THR A 145 9.71 16.05 -10.88
N ALA A 146 11.00 16.32 -10.66
CA ALA A 146 11.74 15.84 -9.50
C ALA A 146 11.17 16.42 -8.20
N VAL A 147 10.90 17.73 -8.16
CA VAL A 147 10.25 18.39 -7.01
C VAL A 147 8.85 17.80 -6.77
N PHE A 148 8.07 17.58 -7.83
CA PHE A 148 6.74 16.98 -7.72
C PHE A 148 6.78 15.56 -7.15
N GLN A 149 7.75 14.73 -7.58
CA GLN A 149 7.96 13.39 -7.05
C GLN A 149 8.32 13.41 -5.56
N VAL A 150 9.27 14.27 -5.16
CA VAL A 150 9.65 14.43 -3.75
C VAL A 150 8.46 14.90 -2.91
N TYR A 151 7.65 15.83 -3.45
CA TYR A 151 6.44 16.30 -2.79
C TYR A 151 5.40 15.18 -2.61
N ARG A 152 5.17 14.37 -3.64
CA ARG A 152 4.27 13.19 -3.58
C ARG A 152 4.73 12.20 -2.52
N GLN A 153 6.02 11.84 -2.51
CA GLN A 153 6.58 10.93 -1.51
C GLN A 153 6.39 11.45 -0.08
N ARG A 154 6.58 12.77 0.13
CA ARG A 154 6.35 13.40 1.44
C ARG A 154 4.89 13.33 1.86
N ILE A 155 3.95 13.61 0.96
CA ILE A 155 2.52 13.51 1.26
C ILE A 155 2.12 12.08 1.62
N GLU A 156 2.57 11.10 0.84
CA GLU A 156 2.27 9.69 1.12
C GLU A 156 2.82 9.24 2.47
N ALA A 157 4.03 9.67 2.81
CA ALA A 157 4.63 9.39 4.11
C ALA A 157 3.83 10.04 5.25
N LEU A 158 3.39 11.29 5.09
CA LEU A 158 2.55 11.97 6.08
C LEU A 158 1.19 11.30 6.23
N ASN A 159 0.53 10.94 5.14
CA ASN A 159 -0.77 10.27 5.16
C ASN A 159 -0.68 8.89 5.82
N LYS A 160 0.38 8.11 5.53
CA LYS A 160 0.64 6.83 6.20
C LYS A 160 0.83 6.99 7.70
N LYS A 161 1.56 8.02 8.13
CA LYS A 161 1.74 8.32 9.56
C LYS A 161 0.41 8.68 10.24
N LYS A 162 -0.38 9.58 9.65
CA LYS A 162 -1.70 9.95 10.17
C LYS A 162 -2.63 8.75 10.29
N MET A 163 -2.71 7.92 9.24
CA MET A 163 -3.54 6.71 9.26
C MET A 163 -3.08 5.72 10.33
N ALA A 164 -1.76 5.58 10.54
CA ALA A 164 -1.23 4.73 11.60
C ALA A 164 -1.55 5.27 13.00
N GLU A 165 -1.48 6.58 13.21
CA GLU A 165 -1.86 7.25 14.47
C GLU A 165 -3.36 7.11 14.76
N GLU A 166 -4.23 7.32 13.77
CA GLU A 166 -5.69 7.15 13.90
C GLU A 166 -6.05 5.70 14.26
N LEU A 167 -5.43 4.73 13.59
CA LEU A 167 -5.60 3.30 13.90
C LEU A 167 -5.09 2.96 15.31
N HIS A 168 -3.98 3.57 15.75
CA HIS A 168 -3.47 3.38 17.10
C HIS A 168 -4.46 3.90 18.14
N PHE A 169 -4.95 5.13 17.97
CA PHE A 169 -5.93 5.74 18.86
C PHE A 169 -7.24 4.93 18.93
N GLU A 170 -7.76 4.47 17.79
CA GLU A 170 -8.96 3.63 17.74
C GLU A 170 -8.74 2.31 18.49
N ARG A 171 -7.58 1.67 18.32
CA ARG A 171 -7.23 0.43 19.03
C ARG A 171 -7.15 0.63 20.53
N GLU A 172 -6.54 1.73 20.97
CA GLU A 172 -6.42 2.09 22.39
C GLU A 172 -7.79 2.37 23.01
N ALA A 173 -8.63 3.17 22.34
CA ALA A 173 -10.01 3.43 22.77
C ALA A 173 -10.83 2.14 22.89
N ARG A 174 -10.72 1.23 21.90
CA ARG A 174 -11.38 -0.09 21.95
C ARG A 174 -10.82 -0.98 23.06
N ALA A 175 -9.54 -0.87 23.40
CA ALA A 175 -8.96 -1.60 24.53
C ALA A 175 -9.51 -1.08 25.86
N HIS A 176 -9.58 0.24 26.03
CA HIS A 176 -10.15 0.88 27.22
C HIS A 176 -11.64 0.55 27.39
N GLN A 177 -12.42 0.58 26.30
CA GLN A 177 -13.83 0.19 26.33
C GLN A 177 -13.99 -1.26 26.80
N ARG A 178 -13.16 -2.19 26.30
CA ARG A 178 -13.18 -3.60 26.74
C ARG A 178 -12.82 -3.76 28.21
N GLN A 179 -11.79 -3.06 28.68
CA GLN A 179 -11.41 -3.08 30.10
C GLN A 179 -12.54 -2.55 30.99
N PHE A 180 -13.17 -1.45 30.59
CA PHE A 180 -14.32 -0.89 31.31
C PHE A 180 -15.50 -1.86 31.36
N MET A 181 -15.85 -2.51 30.25
CA MET A 181 -16.90 -3.54 30.24
C MET A 181 -16.57 -4.72 31.17
N GLY A 182 -15.30 -5.14 31.21
CA GLY A 182 -14.84 -6.18 32.14
C GLY A 182 -15.04 -5.80 33.61
N ILE A 183 -14.73 -4.56 33.97
CA ILE A 183 -14.93 -4.04 35.34
C ILE A 183 -16.41 -3.95 35.66
N VAL A 184 -17.23 -3.33 34.79
CA VAL A 184 -18.67 -3.16 35.01
C VAL A 184 -19.37 -4.50 35.21
N ALA A 185 -19.02 -5.50 34.40
CA ALA A 185 -19.60 -6.84 34.53
C ALA A 185 -19.24 -7.51 35.86
N HIS A 186 -18.00 -7.36 36.32
CA HIS A 186 -17.57 -7.87 37.62
C HIS A 186 -18.35 -7.20 38.76
N GLU A 187 -18.47 -5.88 38.72
CA GLU A 187 -19.19 -5.09 39.73
C GLU A 187 -20.71 -5.35 39.73
N PHE A 188 -21.30 -5.74 38.60
CA PHE A 188 -22.72 -6.13 38.53
C PHE A 188 -23.00 -7.57 38.95
N ARG A 189 -22.04 -8.50 38.81
CA ARG A 189 -22.25 -9.89 39.21
C ARG A 189 -22.54 -10.03 40.70
N THR A 190 -21.84 -9.26 41.54
CA THR A 190 -22.01 -9.28 43.01
C THR A 190 -23.42 -8.88 43.46
N PRO A 191 -23.98 -7.71 43.09
CA PRO A 191 -25.34 -7.33 43.46
C PRO A 191 -26.40 -8.24 42.83
N LEU A 192 -26.21 -8.71 41.58
CA LEU A 192 -27.12 -9.67 40.96
C LEU A 192 -27.15 -11.00 41.75
N ALA A 193 -26.01 -11.52 42.19
CA ALA A 193 -25.96 -12.71 43.03
C ALA A 193 -26.67 -12.52 44.37
N ILE A 194 -26.55 -11.33 44.99
CA ILE A 194 -27.27 -10.99 46.23
C ILE A 194 -28.78 -10.94 46.00
N ILE A 195 -29.25 -10.35 44.89
CA ILE A 195 -30.67 -10.30 44.53
C ILE A 195 -31.21 -11.72 44.34
N THR A 196 -30.51 -12.56 43.58
CA THR A 196 -30.90 -13.96 43.34
C THR A 196 -30.96 -14.76 44.66
N ALA A 197 -29.95 -14.61 45.53
CA ALA A 197 -29.93 -15.29 46.83
C ALA A 197 -31.07 -14.81 47.75
N SER A 198 -31.37 -13.51 47.74
CA SER A 198 -32.47 -12.93 48.51
C SER A 198 -33.83 -13.42 48.03
N LEU A 199 -34.02 -13.54 46.71
CA LEU A 199 -35.23 -14.11 46.11
C LEU A 199 -35.40 -15.58 46.45
N ALA A 200 -34.33 -16.38 46.40
CA ALA A 200 -34.37 -17.79 46.79
C ALA A 200 -34.82 -17.96 48.25
N ASN A 201 -34.28 -17.15 49.16
CA ASN A 201 -34.70 -17.13 50.57
C ASN A 201 -36.18 -16.71 50.73
N LEU A 202 -36.63 -15.70 49.98
CA LEU A 202 -38.03 -15.24 50.03
C LEU A 202 -39.00 -16.31 49.50
N HIS A 203 -38.62 -17.05 48.45
CA HIS A 203 -39.40 -18.18 47.94
C HIS A 203 -39.59 -19.28 48.98
N GLN A 204 -38.57 -19.53 49.81
CA GLN A 204 -38.64 -20.54 50.87
C GLN A 204 -39.57 -20.12 52.03
N VAL A 205 -39.71 -18.82 52.28
CA VAL A 205 -40.52 -18.28 53.39
C VAL A 205 -41.97 -17.95 52.97
N SER A 206 -42.26 -17.70 51.68
CA SER A 206 -43.56 -17.20 51.21
C SER A 206 -44.68 -18.25 51.07
N SER A 207 -44.65 -19.32 51.87
CA SER A 207 -45.61 -20.43 51.77
C SER A 207 -47.06 -19.94 51.94
N GLY A 208 -47.85 -19.94 50.86
CA GLY A 208 -49.30 -19.74 50.89
C GLY A 208 -49.88 -18.52 50.17
N ASN A 209 -49.08 -17.56 49.67
CA ASN A 209 -49.60 -16.37 48.96
C ASN A 209 -49.18 -16.32 47.48
N HIS A 210 -50.05 -16.84 46.59
CA HIS A 210 -49.80 -16.91 45.15
C HIS A 210 -49.50 -15.56 44.47
N GLN A 211 -50.04 -14.43 44.97
CA GLN A 211 -49.71 -13.12 44.39
C GLN A 211 -48.28 -12.68 44.70
N VAL A 212 -47.75 -13.04 45.87
CA VAL A 212 -46.38 -12.71 46.29
C VAL A 212 -45.37 -13.57 45.55
N THR A 213 -45.62 -14.88 45.41
CA THR A 213 -44.79 -15.80 44.63
C THR A 213 -44.66 -15.35 43.16
N ARG A 214 -45.77 -14.94 42.53
CA ARG A 214 -45.77 -14.43 41.15
C ARG A 214 -44.97 -13.13 40.98
N ARG A 215 -44.82 -12.32 42.03
CA ARG A 215 -43.97 -11.11 42.00
C ARG A 215 -42.50 -11.49 42.10
N TYR A 216 -42.12 -12.45 42.95
CA TYR A 216 -40.74 -12.93 43.05
C TYR A 216 -40.25 -13.56 41.76
N GLU A 217 -41.04 -14.42 41.11
CA GLU A 217 -40.72 -15.00 39.80
C GLU A 217 -40.49 -13.94 38.71
N LYS A 218 -41.16 -12.78 38.79
CA LYS A 218 -40.94 -11.68 37.85
C LYS A 218 -39.60 -10.99 38.10
N ILE A 219 -39.23 -10.79 39.36
CA ILE A 219 -37.94 -10.18 39.73
C ILE A 219 -36.80 -11.16 39.40
N GLU A 220 -36.98 -12.44 39.65
CA GLU A 220 -36.02 -13.50 39.30
C GLU A 220 -35.75 -13.50 37.79
N ARG A 221 -36.79 -13.56 36.96
CA ARG A 221 -36.67 -13.48 35.50
C ARG A 221 -35.98 -12.19 35.01
N ALA A 222 -36.28 -11.06 35.63
CA ALA A 222 -35.62 -9.79 35.29
C ALA A 222 -34.13 -9.79 35.67
N THR A 223 -33.78 -10.40 36.80
CA THR A 223 -32.41 -10.53 37.31
C THR A 223 -31.60 -11.48 36.43
N GLU A 224 -32.16 -12.63 36.07
CA GLU A 224 -31.55 -13.60 35.14
C GLU A 224 -31.27 -12.97 33.78
N ARG A 225 -32.21 -12.17 33.26
CA ARG A 225 -32.03 -11.42 32.01
C ARG A 225 -30.89 -10.40 32.10
N LEU A 226 -30.72 -9.73 33.24
CA LEU A 226 -29.59 -8.81 33.46
C LEU A 226 -28.25 -9.54 33.51
N VAL A 227 -28.20 -10.72 34.15
CA VAL A 227 -27.00 -11.58 34.14
C VAL A 227 -26.64 -11.96 32.70
N GLN A 228 -27.60 -12.47 31.93
CA GLN A 228 -27.37 -12.85 30.53
C GLN A 228 -26.89 -11.68 29.67
N LEU A 229 -27.47 -10.49 29.81
CA LEU A 229 -27.02 -9.30 29.07
C LEU A 229 -25.58 -8.91 29.42
N THR A 230 -25.23 -9.01 30.70
CA THR A 230 -23.89 -8.68 31.19
C THR A 230 -22.86 -9.70 30.68
N ASP A 231 -23.20 -11.00 30.74
CA ASP A 231 -22.34 -12.07 30.23
C ASP A 231 -22.19 -12.00 28.70
N ASN A 232 -23.23 -11.64 27.95
CA ASN A 232 -23.16 -11.45 26.50
C ASN A 232 -22.26 -10.27 26.11
N CYS A 233 -22.37 -9.14 26.81
CA CYS A 233 -21.49 -7.99 26.59
C CYS A 233 -20.02 -8.34 26.86
N LEU A 234 -19.77 -9.17 27.87
CA LEU A 234 -18.43 -9.62 28.23
C LEU A 234 -17.89 -10.69 27.26
N ALA A 235 -18.76 -11.57 26.75
CA ALA A 235 -18.41 -12.53 25.71
C ALA A 235 -18.00 -11.82 24.42
N ASP A 236 -18.73 -10.78 24.00
CA ASP A 236 -18.39 -9.96 22.84
C ASP A 236 -17.03 -9.25 23.01
N ALA A 237 -16.78 -8.70 24.20
CA ALA A 237 -15.48 -8.10 24.55
C ALA A 237 -14.31 -9.10 24.52
N ARG A 238 -14.54 -10.35 24.92
CA ARG A 238 -13.55 -11.44 24.89
C ARG A 238 -13.31 -11.99 23.48
N LEU A 239 -14.37 -12.22 22.71
CA LEU A 239 -14.30 -12.73 21.33
C LEU A 239 -13.61 -11.75 20.39
N SER A 240 -13.80 -10.44 20.62
CA SER A 240 -13.15 -9.37 19.86
C SER A 240 -11.67 -9.17 20.21
N ALA A 241 -11.14 -9.83 21.24
CA ALA A 241 -9.73 -9.77 21.57
C ALA A 241 -8.92 -10.69 20.65
N SER A 242 -7.76 -10.25 20.16
CA SER A 242 -6.91 -11.03 19.25
C SER A 242 -6.24 -12.26 19.90
N GLN A 243 -6.63 -12.61 21.11
CA GLN A 243 -5.99 -13.61 21.97
C GLN A 243 -6.93 -14.79 22.26
N LEU A 244 -7.91 -15.02 21.39
CA LEU A 244 -8.76 -16.21 21.43
C LEU A 244 -7.96 -17.42 20.96
N SER A 245 -7.42 -18.20 21.90
CA SER A 245 -6.79 -19.49 21.58
C SER A 245 -7.86 -20.56 21.44
N ILE A 246 -8.02 -21.11 20.24
CA ILE A 246 -8.96 -22.20 19.97
C ILE A 246 -8.24 -23.52 20.25
N GLU A 247 -8.62 -24.20 21.34
CA GLU A 247 -8.17 -25.56 21.63
C GLU A 247 -9.13 -26.57 20.98
N ARG A 248 -8.61 -27.45 20.11
CA ARG A 248 -9.40 -28.47 19.41
C ARG A 248 -9.39 -29.77 20.20
N HIS A 249 -10.57 -30.26 20.56
CA HIS A 249 -10.76 -31.58 21.17
C HIS A 249 -11.82 -32.39 20.41
N PRO A 250 -11.67 -33.72 20.31
CA PRO A 250 -12.71 -34.57 19.75
C PRO A 250 -13.96 -34.52 20.65
N HIS A 251 -15.09 -34.12 20.08
CA HIS A 251 -16.35 -33.96 20.80
C HIS A 251 -17.53 -34.46 19.96
N SER A 252 -18.53 -35.08 20.58
CA SER A 252 -19.74 -35.52 19.87
C SER A 252 -20.60 -34.31 19.52
N LEU A 253 -20.76 -34.04 18.23
CA LEU A 253 -21.63 -32.97 17.72
C LEU A 253 -23.08 -33.14 18.18
N LEU A 254 -23.56 -34.39 18.24
CA LEU A 254 -24.92 -34.69 18.68
C LEU A 254 -25.10 -34.34 20.16
N ALA A 255 -24.12 -34.65 21.02
CA ALA A 255 -24.16 -34.25 22.43
C ALA A 255 -24.15 -32.72 22.59
N LEU A 256 -23.32 -32.03 21.81
CA LEU A 256 -23.17 -30.57 21.87
C LEU A 256 -24.45 -29.84 21.43
N ILE A 257 -25.07 -30.28 20.33
CA ILE A 257 -26.35 -29.74 19.85
C ILE A 257 -27.48 -30.00 20.85
N THR A 258 -27.51 -31.20 21.46
CA THR A 258 -28.53 -31.54 22.46
C THR A 258 -28.37 -30.70 23.73
N SER A 259 -27.14 -30.48 24.21
CA SER A 259 -26.85 -29.57 25.31
C SER A 259 -27.24 -28.13 24.99
N ALA A 260 -26.92 -27.62 23.79
CA ALA A 260 -27.30 -26.27 23.38
C ALA A 260 -28.83 -26.09 23.31
N ALA A 261 -29.56 -27.10 22.81
CA ALA A 261 -31.02 -27.07 22.75
C ALA A 261 -31.68 -27.04 24.14
N SER A 262 -31.06 -27.68 25.15
CA SER A 262 -31.57 -27.69 26.52
C SER A 262 -31.51 -26.33 27.23
N LEU A 263 -30.69 -25.39 26.75
CA LEU A 263 -30.53 -24.06 27.33
C LEU A 263 -31.64 -23.07 26.92
N ILE A 264 -32.48 -23.42 25.94
CA ILE A 264 -33.57 -22.56 25.48
C ILE A 264 -34.83 -22.90 26.31
N PRO A 265 -35.31 -22.00 27.18
CA PRO A 265 -36.56 -22.23 27.90
C PRO A 265 -37.71 -22.15 26.90
N LEU A 266 -38.27 -23.31 26.56
CA LEU A 266 -39.40 -23.44 25.66
C LEU A 266 -40.69 -23.09 26.39
N SER A 267 -41.50 -22.21 25.80
CA SER A 267 -42.89 -22.04 26.22
C SER A 267 -43.66 -23.36 26.04
N ASP A 268 -44.68 -23.61 26.85
CA ASP A 268 -45.50 -24.86 26.87
C ASP A 268 -46.06 -25.31 25.50
N HIS A 269 -45.99 -24.47 24.47
CA HIS A 269 -46.49 -24.73 23.12
C HIS A 269 -45.41 -25.02 22.07
N HIS A 270 -44.12 -25.06 22.44
CA HIS A 270 -43.04 -25.29 21.47
C HIS A 270 -42.28 -26.58 21.77
N SER A 271 -42.05 -27.40 20.74
CA SER A 271 -41.20 -28.59 20.79
C SER A 271 -40.12 -28.51 19.71
N TRP A 272 -38.94 -29.04 20.00
CA TRP A 272 -37.86 -29.15 19.01
C TRP A 272 -37.78 -30.57 18.47
N LYS A 273 -37.53 -30.67 17.16
CA LYS A 273 -37.27 -31.94 16.47
C LYS A 273 -35.88 -31.86 15.84
N LEU A 274 -34.96 -32.72 16.29
CA LEU A 274 -33.63 -32.84 15.69
C LEU A 274 -33.67 -33.88 14.56
N THR A 275 -33.34 -33.48 13.33
CA THR A 275 -33.24 -34.40 12.18
C THR A 275 -31.81 -34.41 11.66
N GLN A 276 -31.16 -35.57 11.68
CA GLN A 276 -29.82 -35.76 11.13
C GLN A 276 -29.93 -36.42 9.75
N GLU A 277 -29.53 -35.70 8.69
CA GLU A 277 -29.78 -36.10 7.30
C GLU A 277 -28.79 -37.13 6.74
N ASN A 278 -28.05 -37.87 7.59
CA ASN A 278 -27.13 -38.89 7.09
C ASN A 278 -26.79 -39.99 8.11
N GLN A 279 -27.77 -40.83 8.47
CA GLN A 279 -27.48 -42.18 8.95
C GLN A 279 -27.69 -43.18 7.80
N ALA A 280 -26.71 -43.23 6.89
CA ALA A 280 -26.61 -44.33 5.93
C ALA A 280 -25.87 -45.51 6.59
N THR A 281 -26.65 -46.55 6.91
CA THR A 281 -26.31 -47.98 6.82
C THR A 281 -25.05 -48.50 7.54
N ASN A 282 -25.24 -49.07 8.74
CA ASN A 282 -24.73 -50.41 9.05
C ASN A 282 -25.42 -51.01 10.27
N ALA A 283 -26.52 -51.72 10.03
CA ALA A 283 -26.98 -52.80 10.91
C ALA A 283 -27.54 -53.91 10.01
N ARG A 284 -26.64 -54.78 9.52
CA ARG A 284 -27.05 -56.10 9.02
C ARG A 284 -27.61 -56.88 10.20
N THR A 285 -28.91 -57.14 10.18
CA THR A 285 -29.49 -58.32 10.80
C THR A 285 -30.41 -58.96 9.78
N HIS A 286 -29.85 -59.91 9.05
CA HIS A 286 -30.61 -60.96 8.37
C HIS A 286 -31.41 -61.74 9.42
N PRO A 287 -32.65 -62.13 9.12
CA PRO A 287 -33.13 -63.43 9.51
C PRO A 287 -33.45 -64.22 8.24
N GLU A 288 -32.63 -65.22 7.95
CA GLU A 288 -33.08 -66.41 7.23
C GLU A 288 -33.95 -67.24 8.19
N ALA A 289 -35.16 -67.59 7.76
CA ALA A 289 -35.75 -68.92 7.87
C ALA A 289 -37.24 -68.87 7.44
N GLU A 290 -37.49 -69.18 6.17
CA GLU A 290 -38.70 -69.92 5.77
C GLU A 290 -38.40 -71.42 5.94
N GLY A 291 -39.40 -72.22 6.36
CA GLY A 291 -39.39 -73.69 6.25
C GLY A 291 -39.31 -74.45 7.55
#